data_AF-A0AAE0T2W6-F1
#
_entry.id   AF-A0AAE0T2W6-F1
#
_cell.length_a   1.000
_cell.length_b   1.000
_cell.length_c   1.000
_cell.angle_alpha   90.00
_cell.angle_beta   90.00
_cell.angle_gamma   90.00
#
_symmetry.space_group_name_H-M   'P 1'
#
loop_
_entity.id
_entity.type
_entity.pdbx_description
1 polymer ?
#
loop_
_entity_poly.entity_id
_entity_poly.type
_entity_poly.pdbx_seq_one_letter_code
_entity_poly.pdbx_strand_id
1 'polypeptide(L)'
;MAGTCSFYWFAVVVVFAVTGTQSSRANEDPLRQTIQRLFDKVHSLQVKRDEPYFPPLFWEKHKGMYESDVKFYFHGRPDMTFLRHAFKVYDNNMFATTWITSSLLEAYKFGNGPKPSEEQIMPAVAFLQDYHDKNRNYSNSLMSFWPQRYNTTSKTWTSYPDNLHNFFDLAGDVNLTKFEKILVDLGFSDITAIMERLMNIRSVYLNGFLLPPDFDDTFVNLGLGSLLISMAEDFPQSFQQWRVQNTNISSIFDALKRDAYRPLSKDYAVNIIDERTYVFLRFFLNKLQNDGQDISLIPTWVQNLREEAVWEPRGVHIPDYSNNVDVTVAANGVFGITSAILNGLLEPEILNDPELQQIYLNTSSMVGFMIATNFSDRHELALLYYPSEFEFYYFVARTYAELRQFSRKAPLPHPIMTTVHDYLGESLKTEMTTAIYNSAVYDGDNMIYFDDFLGDGDLDVDNNTVVSDQ
;
A
#
# COMPACT_ATOMS: atom_id res chain seq x y z
N MET A 1 -5.89 -58.93 5.22
CA MET A 1 -7.00 -58.03 4.83
C MET A 1 -6.58 -56.63 5.27
N ALA A 2 -5.70 -55.86 4.61
CA ALA A 2 -5.45 -55.62 3.19
C ALA A 2 -6.68 -55.12 2.42
N GLY A 3 -6.68 -53.81 2.13
CA GLY A 3 -7.58 -53.08 1.24
C GLY A 3 -8.49 -52.11 1.99
N THR A 4 -8.50 -50.80 1.76
CA THR A 4 -7.89 -49.94 0.73
C THR A 4 -7.96 -48.51 1.26
N CYS A 5 -6.82 -47.85 1.48
CA CYS A 5 -6.74 -46.40 1.68
C CYS A 5 -6.60 -45.77 0.30
N SER A 6 -7.64 -45.06 -0.15
CA SER A 6 -7.66 -44.38 -1.44
C SER A 6 -6.69 -43.20 -1.43
N PHE A 7 -5.56 -43.37 -2.10
CA PHE A 7 -4.68 -42.27 -2.49
C PHE A 7 -5.36 -41.48 -3.62
N TYR A 8 -5.82 -40.27 -3.32
CA TYR A 8 -6.24 -39.32 -4.35
C TYR A 8 -5.00 -38.71 -5.00
N TRP A 9 -4.65 -39.23 -6.18
CA TRP A 9 -3.72 -38.59 -7.10
C TRP A 9 -4.44 -37.43 -7.79
N PHE A 10 -4.07 -36.18 -7.47
CA PHE A 10 -4.45 -35.02 -8.27
C PHE A 10 -3.50 -34.92 -9.47
N ALA A 11 -3.94 -35.44 -10.61
CA ALA A 11 -3.32 -35.14 -11.90
C ALA A 11 -4.01 -33.88 -12.47
N VAL A 12 -3.34 -32.74 -12.41
CA VAL A 12 -3.81 -31.52 -13.08
C VAL A 12 -3.33 -31.58 -14.53
N VAL A 13 -4.25 -31.95 -15.44
CA VAL A 13 -4.04 -31.85 -16.89
C VAL A 13 -4.52 -30.46 -17.31
N VAL A 14 -3.59 -29.55 -17.59
CA VAL A 14 -3.88 -28.25 -18.20
C VAL A 14 -4.03 -28.46 -19.71
N VAL A 15 -5.25 -28.36 -20.22
CA VAL A 15 -5.53 -28.33 -21.66
C VAL A 15 -5.60 -26.88 -22.10
N PHE A 16 -4.62 -26.43 -22.89
CA PHE A 16 -4.70 -25.16 -23.59
C PHE A 16 -5.71 -25.25 -24.74
N ALA A 17 -6.87 -24.62 -24.56
CA ALA A 17 -7.78 -24.33 -25.66
C ALA A 17 -7.34 -23.02 -26.32
N VAL A 18 -6.54 -23.13 -27.40
CA VAL A 18 -6.33 -22.03 -28.32
C VAL A 18 -7.59 -21.90 -29.18
N THR A 19 -8.53 -21.07 -28.76
CA THR A 19 -9.60 -20.62 -29.66
C THR A 19 -9.25 -19.24 -30.18
N GLY A 20 -8.64 -19.23 -31.36
CA GLY A 20 -8.54 -18.03 -32.17
C GLY A 20 -9.92 -17.60 -32.65
N THR A 21 -10.27 -16.36 -32.36
CA THR A 21 -11.27 -15.62 -33.13
C THR A 21 -10.63 -14.30 -33.55
N GLN A 22 -10.09 -14.30 -34.77
CA GLN A 22 -9.86 -13.07 -35.52
C GLN A 22 -11.21 -12.39 -35.71
N SER A 23 -11.35 -11.21 -35.10
CA SER A 23 -12.34 -10.21 -35.48
C SER A 23 -11.55 -8.96 -35.85
N SER A 24 -11.44 -8.73 -37.15
CA SER A 24 -10.86 -7.53 -37.73
C SER A 24 -11.72 -6.31 -37.35
N ARG A 25 -11.22 -5.47 -36.43
CA ARG A 25 -11.64 -4.06 -36.35
C ARG A 25 -10.49 -3.18 -36.82
N ALA A 26 -10.80 -2.41 -37.86
CA ALA A 26 -9.89 -1.50 -38.53
C ALA A 26 -9.61 -0.24 -37.67
N ASN A 27 -8.37 0.24 -37.73
CA ASN A 27 -7.93 1.61 -37.39
C ASN A 27 -8.27 2.16 -35.98
N GLU A 28 -7.88 1.45 -34.93
CA GLU A 28 -7.71 2.08 -33.61
C GLU A 28 -6.21 2.25 -33.29
N ASP A 29 -5.84 3.44 -32.81
CA ASP A 29 -4.51 3.81 -32.31
C ASP A 29 -3.93 2.69 -31.42
N PRO A 30 -2.73 2.13 -31.73
CA PRO A 30 -2.11 1.06 -30.95
C PRO A 30 -2.02 1.37 -29.45
N LEU A 31 -1.79 2.64 -29.08
CA LEU A 31 -1.76 3.05 -27.68
C LEU A 31 -3.11 2.88 -27.00
N ARG A 32 -4.21 3.25 -27.68
CA ARG A 32 -5.58 3.06 -27.15
C ARG A 32 -5.92 1.59 -26.96
N GLN A 33 -5.47 0.73 -27.87
CA GLN A 33 -5.67 -0.72 -27.72
C GLN A 33 -4.92 -1.25 -26.50
N THR A 34 -3.68 -0.81 -26.27
CA THR A 34 -2.91 -1.18 -25.07
C THR A 34 -3.59 -0.69 -23.80
N ILE A 35 -4.02 0.58 -23.75
CA ILE A 35 -4.75 1.15 -22.60
C ILE A 35 -6.03 0.34 -22.32
N GLN A 36 -6.81 0.00 -23.35
CA GLN A 36 -8.03 -0.79 -23.18
C GLN A 36 -7.73 -2.20 -22.66
N ARG A 37 -6.70 -2.87 -23.19
CA ARG A 37 -6.28 -4.20 -22.70
C ARG A 37 -5.83 -4.18 -21.25
N LEU A 38 -5.10 -3.14 -20.83
CA LEU A 38 -4.70 -2.96 -19.44
C LEU A 38 -5.92 -2.74 -18.55
N PHE A 39 -6.85 -1.89 -18.97
CA PHE A 39 -8.11 -1.67 -18.27
C PHE A 39 -8.92 -2.97 -18.11
N ASP A 40 -9.09 -3.73 -19.19
CA ASP A 40 -9.81 -5.01 -19.18
C ASP A 40 -9.11 -6.05 -18.28
N LYS A 41 -7.77 -6.07 -18.28
CA LYS A 41 -6.96 -6.93 -17.41
C LYS A 41 -7.19 -6.58 -15.95
N VAL A 42 -7.09 -5.30 -15.58
CA VAL A 42 -7.37 -4.85 -14.20
C VAL A 42 -8.80 -5.19 -13.80
N HIS A 43 -9.79 -4.95 -14.68
CA HIS A 43 -11.18 -5.31 -14.43
C HIS A 43 -11.37 -6.81 -14.15
N SER A 44 -10.60 -7.67 -14.84
CA SER A 44 -10.65 -9.13 -14.67
C SER A 44 -10.06 -9.62 -13.35
N LEU A 45 -9.17 -8.84 -12.73
CA LEU A 45 -8.54 -9.15 -11.44
C LEU A 45 -9.43 -8.81 -10.25
N GLN A 46 -10.56 -8.13 -10.48
CA GLN A 46 -11.50 -7.84 -9.40
C GLN A 46 -12.31 -9.09 -9.03
N VAL A 47 -12.33 -9.43 -7.75
CA VAL A 47 -13.12 -10.52 -7.18
C VAL A 47 -14.60 -10.19 -7.29
N LYS A 48 -15.34 -11.04 -8.00
CA LYS A 48 -16.77 -10.81 -8.31
C LYS A 48 -17.73 -11.39 -7.26
N ARG A 49 -17.26 -12.29 -6.40
CA ARG A 49 -18.02 -12.96 -5.34
C ARG A 49 -17.10 -13.37 -4.21
N ASP A 50 -17.64 -13.50 -3.00
CA ASP A 50 -16.88 -14.05 -1.89
C ASP A 50 -16.52 -15.52 -2.17
N GLU A 51 -15.27 -15.89 -1.86
CA GLU A 51 -14.75 -17.24 -1.97
C GLU A 51 -14.25 -17.65 -0.58
N PRO A 52 -14.74 -18.75 0.02
CA PRO A 52 -14.26 -19.19 1.32
C PRO A 52 -12.87 -19.83 1.20
N TYR A 53 -12.10 -19.79 2.27
CA TYR A 53 -10.85 -20.54 2.38
C TYR A 53 -11.09 -22.06 2.24
N PHE A 54 -10.37 -22.71 1.33
CA PHE A 54 -10.32 -24.17 1.21
C PHE A 54 -8.85 -24.64 1.03
N PRO A 55 -8.20 -25.15 2.09
CA PRO A 55 -6.77 -25.50 2.05
C PRO A 55 -6.47 -26.62 1.04
N PRO A 56 -5.25 -26.71 0.48
CA PRO A 56 -4.10 -25.81 0.66
C PRO A 56 -3.98 -24.70 -0.40
N LEU A 57 -4.85 -24.66 -1.41
CA LEU A 57 -4.65 -23.86 -2.62
C LEU A 57 -5.76 -22.84 -2.91
N PHE A 58 -6.84 -22.84 -2.13
CA PHE A 58 -7.94 -21.89 -2.34
C PHE A 58 -7.99 -20.92 -1.17
N TRP A 59 -7.60 -19.69 -1.48
CA TRP A 59 -7.58 -18.59 -0.53
C TRP A 59 -8.97 -18.00 -0.32
N GLU A 60 -9.22 -17.49 0.88
CA GLU A 60 -10.39 -16.63 1.10
C GLU A 60 -10.26 -15.36 0.27
N LYS A 61 -11.33 -14.97 -0.41
CA LYS A 61 -11.40 -13.72 -1.17
C LYS A 61 -12.74 -13.05 -0.92
N HIS A 62 -12.75 -11.72 -0.95
CA HIS A 62 -13.95 -10.94 -0.76
C HIS A 62 -14.35 -10.19 -2.03
N LYS A 63 -15.65 -10.12 -2.27
CA LYS A 63 -16.20 -9.37 -3.41
C LYS A 63 -15.75 -7.91 -3.36
N GLY A 64 -15.36 -7.39 -4.52
CA GLY A 64 -14.97 -5.99 -4.71
C GLY A 64 -13.47 -5.75 -4.62
N MET A 65 -12.74 -6.67 -3.98
CA MET A 65 -11.28 -6.64 -3.93
C MET A 65 -10.64 -6.76 -5.30
N TYR A 66 -9.47 -6.15 -5.46
CA TYR A 66 -8.54 -6.49 -6.54
C TYR A 66 -7.50 -7.47 -6.03
N GLU A 67 -7.07 -8.40 -6.90
CA GLU A 67 -6.03 -9.37 -6.59
C GLU A 67 -4.73 -8.69 -6.16
N SER A 68 -4.26 -9.05 -4.97
CA SER A 68 -2.97 -8.71 -4.38
C SER A 68 -2.44 -9.98 -3.71
N ASP A 69 -1.13 -10.22 -3.78
CA ASP A 69 -0.54 -11.43 -3.22
C ASP A 69 0.69 -11.09 -2.36
N VAL A 70 0.80 -11.75 -1.21
CA VAL A 70 2.06 -11.87 -0.48
C VAL A 70 2.92 -12.91 -1.18
N LYS A 71 4.14 -12.52 -1.55
CA LYS A 71 5.17 -13.40 -2.11
C LYS A 71 6.41 -13.35 -1.25
N PHE A 72 7.06 -14.49 -1.10
CA PHE A 72 8.37 -14.53 -0.46
C PHE A 72 9.44 -14.01 -1.44
N TYR A 73 10.34 -13.19 -0.91
CA TYR A 73 11.39 -12.55 -1.69
C TYR A 73 12.59 -13.50 -1.84
N PHE A 74 12.50 -14.38 -2.83
CA PHE A 74 13.61 -15.22 -3.30
C PHE A 74 13.60 -15.23 -4.83
N HIS A 75 14.75 -15.47 -5.45
CA HIS A 75 14.95 -15.42 -6.90
C HIS A 75 15.93 -16.51 -7.33
N GLY A 76 15.97 -16.81 -8.64
CA GLY A 76 16.87 -17.83 -9.17
C GLY A 76 16.41 -18.39 -10.50
N ARG A 77 16.78 -19.65 -10.76
CA ARG A 77 16.42 -20.38 -11.99
C ARG A 77 14.89 -20.53 -12.16
N PRO A 78 14.40 -20.97 -13.34
CA PRO A 78 12.96 -20.95 -13.63
C PRO A 78 12.08 -21.75 -12.65
N ASP A 79 12.64 -22.75 -11.99
CA ASP A 79 11.98 -23.48 -10.90
C ASP A 79 11.74 -22.57 -9.68
N MET A 80 12.69 -21.73 -9.29
CA MET A 80 12.51 -20.72 -8.24
C MET A 80 11.44 -19.70 -8.60
N THR A 81 11.47 -19.16 -9.82
CA THR A 81 10.42 -18.26 -10.31
C THR A 81 9.06 -18.94 -10.23
N PHE A 82 8.94 -20.18 -10.73
CA PHE A 82 7.70 -20.95 -10.66
C PHE A 82 7.19 -21.09 -9.22
N LEU A 83 8.06 -21.44 -8.27
CA LEU A 83 7.67 -21.59 -6.87
C LEU A 83 7.20 -20.28 -6.26
N ARG A 84 7.89 -19.17 -6.52
CA ARG A 84 7.48 -17.85 -6.02
C ARG A 84 6.07 -17.49 -6.48
N HIS A 85 5.69 -17.90 -7.69
CA HIS A 85 4.33 -17.74 -8.20
C HIS A 85 3.35 -18.79 -7.66
N ALA A 86 3.78 -20.05 -7.48
CA ALA A 86 2.94 -21.14 -7.01
C ALA A 86 2.59 -21.03 -5.51
N PHE A 87 3.49 -20.46 -4.70
CA PHE A 87 3.34 -20.30 -3.25
C PHE A 87 2.90 -18.89 -2.83
N LYS A 88 2.41 -18.09 -3.78
CA LYS A 88 1.82 -16.78 -3.47
C LYS A 88 0.56 -16.97 -2.61
N VAL A 89 0.40 -16.11 -1.61
CA VAL A 89 -0.77 -16.12 -0.71
C VAL A 89 -1.61 -14.90 -1.03
N TYR A 90 -2.89 -15.10 -1.36
CA TYR A 90 -3.79 -13.99 -1.65
C TYR A 90 -3.94 -13.08 -0.41
N ASP A 91 -3.70 -11.79 -0.57
CA ASP A 91 -3.69 -10.82 0.51
C ASP A 91 -5.01 -10.05 0.59
N ASN A 92 -5.71 -10.22 1.70
CA ASN A 92 -6.99 -9.56 1.94
C ASN A 92 -6.78 -8.17 2.58
N ASN A 93 -6.00 -7.29 1.93
CA ASN A 93 -5.77 -5.92 2.38
C ASN A 93 -6.67 -4.91 1.64
N MET A 94 -6.97 -3.78 2.30
CA MET A 94 -7.71 -2.70 1.65
C MET A 94 -6.83 -1.77 0.81
N PHE A 95 -5.53 -1.66 1.13
CA PHE A 95 -4.60 -0.74 0.50
C PHE A 95 -4.59 -0.88 -1.03
N ALA A 96 -4.33 -2.09 -1.54
CA ALA A 96 -4.26 -2.37 -2.97
C ALA A 96 -5.59 -2.08 -3.68
N THR A 97 -6.71 -2.45 -3.06
CA THR A 97 -8.04 -2.20 -3.62
C THR A 97 -8.34 -0.71 -3.71
N THR A 98 -7.99 0.06 -2.68
CA THR A 98 -8.19 1.52 -2.66
C THR A 98 -7.32 2.22 -3.70
N TRP A 99 -6.06 1.78 -3.86
CA TRP A 99 -5.12 2.32 -4.83
C TRP A 99 -5.51 2.02 -6.27
N ILE A 100 -5.85 0.77 -6.59
CA ILE A 100 -6.27 0.39 -7.94
C ILE A 100 -7.55 1.16 -8.30
N THR A 101 -8.50 1.27 -7.36
CA THR A 101 -9.73 2.05 -7.56
C THR A 101 -9.42 3.53 -7.82
N SER A 102 -8.55 4.15 -7.01
CA SER A 102 -8.13 5.54 -7.20
C SER A 102 -7.43 5.75 -8.54
N SER A 103 -6.53 4.83 -8.93
CA SER A 103 -5.80 4.88 -10.19
C SER A 103 -6.72 4.78 -11.41
N LEU A 104 -7.75 3.92 -11.35
CA LEU A 104 -8.77 3.82 -12.40
C LEU A 104 -9.58 5.13 -12.54
N LEU A 105 -9.97 5.73 -11.42
CA LEU A 105 -10.70 7.00 -11.40
C LEU A 105 -9.82 8.15 -11.92
N GLU A 106 -8.56 8.21 -11.51
CA GLU A 106 -7.60 9.21 -11.99
C GLU A 106 -7.29 9.06 -13.48
N ALA A 107 -7.10 7.81 -13.95
CA ALA A 107 -6.88 7.53 -15.36
C ALA A 107 -8.04 8.01 -16.24
N TYR A 108 -9.28 7.92 -15.75
CA TYR A 108 -10.46 8.47 -16.42
C TYR A 108 -10.58 10.00 -16.24
N LYS A 109 -10.36 10.54 -15.04
CA LYS A 109 -10.53 11.97 -14.70
C LYS A 109 -9.48 12.86 -15.38
N PHE A 110 -8.22 12.43 -15.33
CA PHE A 110 -7.07 13.22 -15.76
C PHE A 110 -6.42 12.69 -17.04
N GLY A 111 -6.60 11.39 -17.33
CA GLY A 111 -6.07 10.74 -18.51
C GLY A 111 -7.13 10.56 -19.60
N ASN A 112 -6.73 9.82 -20.64
CA ASN A 112 -7.64 9.29 -21.67
C ASN A 112 -8.00 7.83 -21.36
N GLY A 113 -8.03 7.45 -20.08
CA GLY A 113 -8.38 6.11 -19.64
C GLY A 113 -9.87 5.82 -19.85
N PRO A 114 -10.27 4.55 -20.05
CA PRO A 114 -11.67 4.18 -20.10
C PRO A 114 -12.39 4.52 -18.80
N LYS A 115 -13.64 5.01 -18.89
CA LYS A 115 -14.49 5.24 -17.72
C LYS A 115 -14.79 3.90 -17.04
N PRO A 116 -14.39 3.66 -15.78
CA PRO A 116 -14.85 2.49 -15.05
C PRO A 116 -16.37 2.56 -14.83
N SER A 117 -17.04 1.41 -14.77
CA SER A 117 -18.48 1.39 -14.52
C SER A 117 -18.80 1.52 -13.04
N GLU A 118 -20.01 1.97 -12.70
CA GLU A 118 -20.48 2.01 -11.31
C GLU A 118 -20.43 0.62 -10.67
N GLU A 119 -20.78 -0.42 -11.45
CA GLU A 119 -20.75 -1.81 -11.01
C GLU A 119 -19.34 -2.34 -10.74
N GLN A 120 -18.31 -1.67 -11.27
CA GLN A 120 -16.91 -1.96 -10.95
C GLN A 120 -16.46 -1.21 -9.69
N ILE A 121 -16.79 0.08 -9.56
CA ILE A 121 -16.30 0.91 -8.45
C ILE A 121 -17.08 0.63 -7.16
N MET A 122 -18.41 0.50 -7.22
CA MET A 122 -19.24 0.37 -6.02
C MET A 122 -18.86 -0.83 -5.15
N PRO A 123 -18.63 -2.05 -5.68
CA PRO A 123 -18.20 -3.17 -4.85
C PRO A 123 -16.84 -2.95 -4.18
N ALA A 124 -15.90 -2.28 -4.85
CA ALA A 124 -14.59 -1.96 -4.28
C ALA A 124 -14.72 -0.99 -3.10
N VAL A 125 -15.58 0.03 -3.21
CA VAL A 125 -15.88 0.96 -2.12
C VAL A 125 -16.66 0.26 -0.99
N ALA A 126 -17.64 -0.58 -1.32
CA ALA A 126 -18.44 -1.31 -0.35
C ALA A 126 -17.56 -2.18 0.57
N PHE A 127 -16.56 -2.83 -0.02
CA PHE A 127 -15.60 -3.69 0.69
C PHE A 127 -14.79 -2.96 1.77
N LEU A 128 -14.49 -1.66 1.60
CA LEU A 128 -13.69 -0.89 2.57
C LEU A 128 -14.35 -0.76 3.95
N GLN A 129 -15.67 -0.98 4.05
CA GLN A 129 -16.40 -0.91 5.32
C GLN A 129 -15.82 -1.82 6.41
N ASP A 130 -15.27 -2.98 6.03
CA ASP A 130 -14.82 -3.99 6.99
C ASP A 130 -13.50 -3.65 7.68
N TYR A 131 -12.84 -2.57 7.25
CA TYR A 131 -11.51 -2.13 7.65
C TYR A 131 -11.51 -0.94 8.61
N HIS A 132 -12.67 -0.34 8.90
CA HIS A 132 -12.77 0.68 9.93
C HIS A 132 -12.33 0.14 11.30
N ASP A 133 -11.64 0.95 12.09
CA ASP A 133 -11.21 0.57 13.43
C ASP A 133 -12.41 0.33 14.36
N LYS A 134 -12.57 -0.92 14.81
CA LYS A 134 -13.66 -1.39 15.69
C LYS A 134 -13.29 -1.30 17.17
N ASN A 135 -12.06 -0.92 17.52
CA ASN A 135 -11.64 -0.74 18.91
C ASN A 135 -12.03 0.62 19.49
N ARG A 136 -12.53 1.55 18.67
CA ARG A 136 -13.08 2.84 19.13
C ARG A 136 -14.58 2.71 19.39
N ASN A 137 -15.04 3.31 20.48
CA ASN A 137 -16.44 3.27 20.91
C ASN A 137 -17.34 4.33 20.24
N TYR A 138 -16.90 4.87 19.11
CA TYR A 138 -17.59 5.87 18.31
C TYR A 138 -17.34 5.60 16.83
N SER A 139 -18.27 6.05 15.96
CA SER A 139 -18.07 6.02 14.51
C SER A 139 -16.81 6.82 14.17
N ASN A 140 -15.87 6.20 13.45
CA ASN A 140 -14.60 6.82 13.07
C ASN A 140 -14.30 6.51 11.61
N SER A 141 -13.28 7.18 11.07
CA SER A 141 -12.80 6.99 9.70
C SER A 141 -11.35 6.54 9.67
N LEU A 142 -10.86 5.94 10.76
CA LEU A 142 -9.55 5.31 10.83
C LEU A 142 -9.63 3.92 10.19
N MET A 143 -8.63 3.58 9.40
CA MET A 143 -8.60 2.36 8.60
C MET A 143 -7.47 1.46 9.08
N SER A 144 -7.74 0.16 9.16
CA SER A 144 -6.72 -0.88 9.37
C SER A 144 -6.32 -1.49 8.04
N PHE A 145 -5.07 -1.95 7.90
CA PHE A 145 -4.59 -2.60 6.67
C PHE A 145 -5.35 -3.90 6.33
N TRP A 146 -5.57 -4.77 7.32
CA TRP A 146 -6.37 -6.01 7.21
C TRP A 146 -7.71 -5.92 7.94
N PRO A 147 -8.71 -6.74 7.58
CA PRO A 147 -9.98 -6.76 8.27
C PRO A 147 -9.80 -7.17 9.73
N GLN A 148 -10.48 -6.47 10.63
CA GLN A 148 -10.39 -6.77 12.05
C GLN A 148 -11.29 -7.94 12.46
N ARG A 149 -10.74 -8.88 13.24
CA ARG A 149 -11.44 -10.02 13.86
C ARG A 149 -11.52 -9.82 15.38
N TYR A 150 -12.66 -10.17 15.98
CA TYR A 150 -12.83 -10.02 17.43
C TYR A 150 -12.18 -11.17 18.19
N ASN A 151 -11.20 -10.85 19.03
CA ASN A 151 -10.58 -11.79 19.95
C ASN A 151 -11.38 -11.84 21.26
N THR A 152 -12.05 -12.95 21.51
CA THR A 152 -12.89 -13.15 22.70
C THR A 152 -12.10 -13.22 24.01
N THR A 153 -10.82 -13.60 23.94
CA THR A 153 -9.92 -13.72 25.10
C THR A 153 -9.45 -12.33 25.55
N SER A 154 -8.91 -11.53 24.62
CA SER A 154 -8.47 -10.16 24.92
C SER A 154 -9.59 -9.12 24.88
N LYS A 155 -10.81 -9.52 24.48
CA LYS A 155 -11.99 -8.67 24.27
C LYS A 155 -11.72 -7.47 23.37
N THR A 156 -10.84 -7.65 22.39
CA THR A 156 -10.31 -6.59 21.51
C THR A 156 -10.40 -7.05 20.07
N TRP A 157 -10.57 -6.13 19.14
CA TRP A 157 -10.48 -6.41 17.71
C TRP A 157 -9.03 -6.36 17.25
N THR A 158 -8.58 -7.35 16.49
CA THR A 158 -7.20 -7.45 16.00
C THR A 158 -7.21 -7.58 14.49
N SER A 159 -6.28 -6.90 13.82
CA SER A 159 -6.06 -6.98 12.37
C SER A 159 -4.89 -7.94 12.10
N TYR A 160 -5.00 -8.85 11.12
CA TYR A 160 -3.93 -9.75 10.66
C TYR A 160 -4.29 -10.39 9.30
N PRO A 161 -3.32 -10.90 8.51
CA PRO A 161 -3.58 -11.50 7.21
C PRO A 161 -4.13 -12.93 7.36
N ASP A 162 -5.46 -13.08 7.35
CA ASP A 162 -6.17 -14.37 7.56
C ASP A 162 -5.60 -15.52 6.70
N ASN A 163 -5.44 -15.30 5.39
CA ASN A 163 -4.92 -16.33 4.47
C ASN A 163 -3.49 -16.76 4.81
N LEU A 164 -2.63 -15.81 5.18
CA LEU A 164 -1.24 -16.09 5.53
C LEU A 164 -1.14 -16.80 6.88
N HIS A 165 -1.98 -16.42 7.85
CA HIS A 165 -2.08 -17.11 9.13
C HIS A 165 -2.52 -18.57 8.91
N ASN A 166 -3.57 -18.79 8.12
CA ASN A 166 -4.06 -20.12 7.77
C ASN A 166 -3.04 -20.96 7.01
N PHE A 167 -2.23 -20.34 6.14
CA PHE A 167 -1.12 -21.00 5.45
C PHE A 167 -0.07 -21.52 6.45
N PHE A 168 0.37 -20.68 7.38
CA PHE A 168 1.36 -21.06 8.38
C PHE A 168 0.84 -22.10 9.38
N ASP A 169 -0.44 -22.05 9.74
CA ASP A 169 -1.07 -23.06 10.59
C ASP A 169 -1.07 -24.43 9.91
N LEU A 170 -1.48 -24.47 8.63
CA LEU A 170 -1.44 -25.70 7.84
C LEU A 170 -0.02 -26.24 7.67
N ALA A 171 0.94 -25.36 7.37
CA ALA A 171 2.35 -25.76 7.22
C ALA A 171 2.92 -26.33 8.54
N GLY A 172 2.47 -25.84 9.69
CA GLY A 172 2.84 -26.38 11.01
C GLY A 172 2.26 -27.77 11.32
N ASP A 173 1.09 -28.11 10.76
CA ASP A 173 0.41 -29.38 10.99
C ASP A 173 0.88 -30.51 10.05
N VAL A 174 1.48 -30.16 8.91
CA VAL A 174 2.02 -31.12 7.96
C VAL A 174 3.38 -31.63 8.44
N ASN A 175 3.63 -32.94 8.34
CA ASN A 175 4.97 -33.52 8.56
C ASN A 175 5.87 -33.14 7.37
N LEU A 176 6.38 -31.91 7.39
CA LEU A 176 7.21 -31.33 6.34
C LEU A 176 8.46 -32.17 6.07
N THR A 177 9.00 -32.88 7.07
CA THR A 177 10.18 -33.73 6.92
C THR A 177 10.03 -34.82 5.85
N LYS A 178 8.82 -35.38 5.66
CA LYS A 178 8.59 -36.36 4.57
C LYS A 178 8.50 -35.69 3.20
N PHE A 179 7.92 -34.50 3.14
CA PHE A 179 7.78 -33.74 1.91
C PHE A 179 9.13 -33.13 1.45
N GLU A 180 9.88 -32.56 2.39
CA GLU A 180 11.26 -32.10 2.21
C GLU A 180 12.14 -33.21 1.67
N LYS A 181 12.06 -34.42 2.23
CA LYS A 181 12.84 -35.56 1.73
C LYS A 181 12.51 -35.89 0.27
N ILE A 182 11.23 -35.86 -0.11
CA ILE A 182 10.80 -36.08 -1.50
C ILE A 182 11.34 -34.98 -2.41
N LEU A 183 11.29 -33.71 -1.98
CA LEU A 183 11.84 -32.59 -2.74
C LEU A 183 13.36 -32.72 -2.92
N VAL A 184 14.09 -33.04 -1.87
CA VAL A 184 15.54 -33.30 -1.93
C VAL A 184 15.86 -34.45 -2.88
N ASP A 185 15.11 -35.57 -2.78
CA ASP A 185 15.30 -36.74 -3.66
C ASP A 185 14.99 -36.42 -5.14
N LEU A 186 14.17 -35.39 -5.40
CA LEU A 186 13.85 -34.88 -6.75
C LEU A 186 14.80 -33.77 -7.23
N GLY A 187 15.82 -33.41 -6.44
CA GLY A 187 16.82 -32.39 -6.79
C GLY A 187 16.44 -30.96 -6.39
N PHE A 188 15.45 -30.78 -5.52
CA PHE A 188 14.93 -29.48 -5.09
C PHE A 188 15.42 -29.07 -3.68
N SER A 189 16.70 -29.28 -3.37
CA SER A 189 17.28 -28.95 -2.05
C SER A 189 17.13 -27.47 -1.67
N ASP A 190 17.24 -26.58 -2.64
CA ASP A 190 17.16 -25.14 -2.40
C ASP A 190 15.75 -24.72 -1.97
N ILE A 191 14.71 -25.40 -2.50
CA ILE A 191 13.31 -25.21 -2.07
C ILE A 191 13.15 -25.57 -0.60
N THR A 192 13.72 -26.71 -0.19
CA THR A 192 13.61 -27.16 1.20
C THR A 192 14.26 -26.18 2.18
N ALA A 193 15.41 -25.59 1.82
CA ALA A 193 16.04 -24.56 2.63
C ALA A 193 15.17 -23.30 2.78
N ILE A 194 14.46 -22.90 1.72
CA ILE A 194 13.49 -21.79 1.77
C ILE A 194 12.34 -22.14 2.71
N MET A 195 11.74 -23.33 2.56
CA MET A 195 10.63 -23.77 3.42
C MET A 195 11.03 -23.83 4.90
N GLU A 196 12.21 -24.36 5.22
CA GLU A 196 12.75 -24.37 6.57
C GLU A 196 12.92 -22.95 7.12
N ARG A 197 13.48 -22.03 6.32
CA ARG A 197 13.62 -20.62 6.73
C ARG A 197 12.27 -19.98 7.01
N LEU A 198 11.26 -20.24 6.18
CA LEU A 198 9.89 -19.73 6.36
C LEU A 198 9.25 -20.26 7.65
N MET A 199 9.44 -21.54 7.95
CA MET A 199 8.93 -22.12 9.20
C MET A 199 9.65 -21.57 10.42
N ASN A 200 10.96 -21.32 10.32
CA ASN A 200 11.76 -20.75 11.41
C ASN A 200 11.37 -19.30 11.74
N ILE A 201 10.82 -18.55 10.78
CA ILE A 201 10.37 -17.17 10.98
C ILE A 201 8.86 -17.06 11.25
N ARG A 202 8.11 -18.18 11.25
CA ARG A 202 6.64 -18.21 11.46
C ARG A 202 6.20 -17.34 12.64
N SER A 203 6.81 -17.50 13.81
CA SER A 203 6.40 -16.74 15.01
C SER A 203 6.64 -15.23 14.86
N VAL A 204 7.68 -14.83 14.14
CA VAL A 204 7.95 -13.42 13.83
C VAL A 204 6.86 -12.86 12.92
N TYR A 205 6.47 -13.61 11.88
CA TYR A 205 5.39 -13.21 10.98
C TYR A 205 4.03 -13.15 11.68
N LEU A 206 3.65 -14.21 12.42
CA LEU A 206 2.34 -14.27 13.06
C LEU A 206 2.17 -13.21 14.15
N ASN A 207 3.24 -12.88 14.89
CA ASN A 207 3.17 -11.83 15.89
C ASN A 207 3.29 -10.44 15.25
N GLY A 208 4.20 -10.24 14.29
CA GLY A 208 4.48 -8.92 13.71
C GLY A 208 3.33 -8.29 12.91
N PHE A 209 2.25 -9.03 12.64
CA PHE A 209 1.10 -8.56 11.86
C PHE A 209 -0.14 -8.21 12.66
N LEU A 210 -0.04 -8.13 13.99
CA LEU A 210 -1.12 -7.67 14.86
C LEU A 210 -1.15 -6.13 14.94
N LEU A 211 -1.36 -5.51 13.77
CA LEU A 211 -1.14 -4.08 13.54
C LEU A 211 -2.30 -3.21 14.06
N PRO A 212 -2.01 -2.00 14.58
CA PRO A 212 -3.02 -0.97 14.76
C PRO A 212 -3.46 -0.40 13.40
N PRO A 213 -4.53 0.41 13.37
CA PRO A 213 -4.80 1.29 12.22
C PRO A 213 -3.58 2.15 11.89
N ASP A 214 -3.43 2.53 10.64
CA ASP A 214 -2.32 3.36 10.16
C ASP A 214 -2.83 4.57 9.37
N PHE A 215 -1.98 5.58 9.26
CA PHE A 215 -2.27 6.80 8.52
C PHE A 215 -2.18 6.59 7.02
N ASP A 216 -1.55 5.53 6.53
CA ASP A 216 -1.46 5.28 5.09
C ASP A 216 -2.83 4.91 4.51
N ASP A 217 -3.39 3.80 4.96
CA ASP A 217 -4.73 3.35 4.57
C ASP A 217 -5.80 4.39 4.87
N THR A 218 -5.67 5.08 6.00
CA THR A 218 -6.59 6.13 6.41
C THR A 218 -6.59 7.29 5.41
N PHE A 219 -5.43 7.80 5.03
CA PHE A 219 -5.34 8.94 4.10
C PHE A 219 -5.52 8.54 2.63
N VAL A 220 -5.16 7.31 2.25
CA VAL A 220 -5.49 6.74 0.93
C VAL A 220 -7.01 6.62 0.77
N ASN A 221 -7.73 6.17 1.80
CA ASN A 221 -9.20 6.17 1.81
C ASN A 221 -9.80 7.59 1.78
N LEU A 222 -9.21 8.56 2.48
CA LEU A 222 -9.62 9.97 2.39
C LEU A 222 -9.40 10.53 0.97
N GLY A 223 -8.28 10.18 0.34
CA GLY A 223 -7.97 10.50 -1.05
C GLY A 223 -9.00 9.92 -2.03
N LEU A 224 -9.39 8.65 -1.85
CA LEU A 224 -10.46 8.03 -2.65
C LEU A 224 -11.79 8.78 -2.48
N GLY A 225 -12.16 9.13 -1.25
CA GLY A 225 -13.35 9.96 -0.98
C GLY A 225 -13.32 11.30 -1.71
N SER A 226 -12.14 11.93 -1.76
CA SER A 226 -11.90 13.20 -2.45
C SER A 226 -12.08 13.09 -3.97
N LEU A 227 -11.61 11.98 -4.56
CA LEU A 227 -11.86 11.70 -5.98
C LEU A 227 -13.34 11.44 -6.25
N LEU A 228 -13.99 10.61 -5.44
CA LEU A 228 -15.40 10.25 -5.59
C LEU A 228 -16.32 11.48 -5.49
N ILE A 229 -16.11 12.40 -4.53
CA ILE A 229 -16.92 13.62 -4.44
C ILE A 229 -16.75 14.52 -5.66
N SER A 230 -15.51 14.65 -6.17
CA SER A 230 -15.22 15.45 -7.36
C SER A 230 -15.85 14.89 -8.64
N MET A 231 -16.25 13.62 -8.59
CA MET A 231 -16.84 12.87 -9.70
C MET A 231 -18.24 12.35 -9.33
N ALA A 232 -18.92 12.97 -8.37
CA ALA A 232 -20.20 12.48 -7.86
C ALA A 232 -21.32 12.46 -8.92
N GLU A 233 -21.20 13.23 -10.01
CA GLU A 233 -22.09 13.15 -11.16
C GLU A 233 -21.89 11.85 -11.95
N ASP A 234 -20.64 11.41 -12.08
CA ASP A 234 -20.28 10.20 -12.81
C ASP A 234 -20.42 8.93 -11.98
N PHE A 235 -20.17 9.03 -10.65
CA PHE A 235 -20.14 7.92 -9.69
C PHE A 235 -20.99 8.16 -8.42
N PRO A 236 -22.30 8.45 -8.55
CA PRO A 236 -23.12 8.90 -7.43
C PRO A 236 -23.33 7.84 -6.34
N GLN A 237 -23.42 6.55 -6.70
CA GLN A 237 -23.69 5.49 -5.73
C GLN A 237 -22.42 5.15 -4.93
N SER A 238 -21.28 5.14 -5.60
CA SER A 238 -19.96 4.89 -5.03
C SER A 238 -19.57 5.99 -4.06
N PHE A 239 -19.79 7.27 -4.43
CA PHE A 239 -19.59 8.37 -3.49
C PHE A 239 -20.53 8.27 -2.29
N GLN A 240 -21.82 7.97 -2.52
CA GLN A 240 -22.77 7.80 -1.43
C GLN A 240 -22.38 6.66 -0.49
N GLN A 241 -21.91 5.54 -1.03
CA GLN A 241 -21.44 4.38 -0.27
C GLN A 241 -20.22 4.75 0.59
N TRP A 242 -19.24 5.44 0.02
CA TRP A 242 -18.07 5.91 0.75
C TRP A 242 -18.47 6.86 1.90
N ARG A 243 -19.41 7.78 1.64
CA ARG A 243 -19.88 8.78 2.61
C ARG A 243 -20.57 8.16 3.82
N VAL A 244 -21.38 7.11 3.62
CA VAL A 244 -22.09 6.45 4.74
C VAL A 244 -21.16 5.58 5.59
N GLN A 245 -20.03 5.15 5.04
CA GLN A 245 -18.97 4.47 5.79
C GLN A 245 -18.14 5.49 6.59
N ASN A 246 -17.85 6.66 6.02
CA ASN A 246 -16.98 7.68 6.57
C ASN A 246 -17.74 8.85 7.23
N THR A 247 -18.59 8.54 8.22
CA THR A 247 -19.47 9.54 8.85
C THR A 247 -18.77 10.51 9.80
N ASN A 248 -17.54 10.21 10.24
CA ASN A 248 -16.78 11.03 11.20
C ASN A 248 -15.35 11.24 10.73
N ILE A 249 -15.19 11.99 9.63
CA ILE A 249 -13.88 12.31 9.06
C ILE A 249 -13.00 13.08 10.06
N SER A 250 -13.58 13.91 10.95
CA SER A 250 -12.83 14.61 12.00
C SER A 250 -12.00 13.70 12.90
N SER A 251 -12.41 12.44 13.08
CA SER A 251 -11.65 11.45 13.86
C SER A 251 -10.24 11.16 13.32
N ILE A 252 -10.03 11.32 12.00
CA ILE A 252 -8.71 11.19 11.36
C ILE A 252 -7.77 12.28 11.89
N PHE A 253 -8.27 13.51 11.94
CA PHE A 253 -7.48 14.68 12.35
C PHE A 253 -7.25 14.73 13.87
N ASP A 254 -8.22 14.28 14.65
CA ASP A 254 -8.03 14.11 16.10
C ASP A 254 -6.96 13.06 16.41
N ALA A 255 -6.98 11.94 15.68
CA ALA A 255 -5.95 10.92 15.78
C ALA A 255 -4.59 11.44 15.33
N LEU A 256 -4.53 12.13 14.19
CA LEU A 256 -3.29 12.70 13.67
C LEU A 256 -2.65 13.69 14.66
N LYS A 257 -3.43 14.60 15.25
CA LYS A 257 -2.91 15.52 16.27
C LYS A 257 -2.42 14.79 17.53
N ARG A 258 -3.12 13.74 17.94
CA ARG A 258 -2.74 12.92 19.10
C ARG A 258 -1.41 12.20 18.90
N ASP A 259 -1.22 11.59 17.73
CA ASP A 259 -0.14 10.64 17.50
C ASP A 259 1.05 11.22 16.72
N ALA A 260 0.93 12.44 16.18
CA ALA A 260 1.99 13.09 15.41
C ALA A 260 3.34 13.09 16.13
N TYR A 261 4.40 12.74 15.39
CA TYR A 261 5.76 12.72 15.92
C TYR A 261 6.26 14.15 16.18
N ARG A 262 6.66 14.42 17.43
CA ARG A 262 7.07 15.73 17.93
C ARG A 262 8.41 15.63 18.67
N PRO A 263 9.55 15.63 17.98
CA PRO A 263 10.87 15.38 18.56
C PRO A 263 11.26 16.36 19.68
N LEU A 264 10.77 17.61 19.63
CA LEU A 264 11.07 18.65 20.61
C LEU A 264 10.05 18.71 21.77
N SER A 265 9.00 17.87 21.72
CA SER A 265 8.02 17.77 22.80
C SER A 265 8.66 17.20 24.06
N LYS A 266 8.11 17.56 25.23
CA LYS A 266 8.44 16.92 26.51
C LYS A 266 7.63 15.64 26.75
N ASP A 267 6.64 15.37 25.90
CA ASP A 267 5.83 14.16 26.01
C ASP A 267 6.53 12.98 25.34
N TYR A 268 6.94 12.00 26.15
CA TYR A 268 7.57 10.76 25.69
C TYR A 268 6.70 9.95 24.74
N ALA A 269 5.38 10.13 24.77
CA ALA A 269 4.46 9.38 23.93
C ALA A 269 4.66 9.68 22.44
N VAL A 270 5.14 10.88 22.12
CA VAL A 270 5.21 11.42 20.76
C VAL A 270 6.60 11.93 20.37
N ASN A 271 7.58 11.97 21.30
CA ASN A 271 8.93 12.43 21.00
C ASN A 271 9.96 11.30 20.78
N ILE A 272 9.56 10.05 21.03
CA ILE A 272 10.34 8.84 20.74
C ILE A 272 9.87 8.29 19.39
N ILE A 273 10.82 7.83 18.59
CA ILE A 273 10.59 7.26 17.26
C ILE A 273 11.54 6.09 17.04
N ASP A 274 11.17 5.19 16.14
CA ASP A 274 12.03 4.13 15.60
C ASP A 274 13.41 4.66 15.18
N GLU A 275 14.47 3.93 15.54
CA GLU A 275 15.84 4.36 15.30
C GLU A 275 16.19 4.49 13.81
N ARG A 276 15.59 3.67 12.94
CA ARG A 276 15.77 3.75 11.48
C ARG A 276 15.21 5.07 10.97
N THR A 277 14.05 5.48 11.51
CA THR A 277 13.45 6.79 11.21
C THR A 277 14.39 7.92 11.61
N TYR A 278 14.88 7.91 12.86
CA TYR A 278 15.81 8.94 13.30
C TYR A 278 17.05 9.02 12.41
N VAL A 279 17.61 7.88 12.00
CA VAL A 279 18.79 7.85 11.16
C VAL A 279 18.54 8.61 9.86
N PHE A 280 17.54 8.29 9.04
CA PHE A 280 17.36 9.02 7.78
C PHE A 280 16.91 10.48 8.01
N LEU A 281 16.13 10.75 9.06
CA LEU A 281 15.51 12.05 9.31
C LEU A 281 16.44 13.07 10.00
N ARG A 282 17.54 12.63 10.63
CA ARG A 282 18.41 13.46 11.49
C ARG A 282 18.84 14.79 10.85
N PHE A 283 19.12 14.81 9.55
CA PHE A 283 19.56 16.04 8.87
C PHE A 283 18.44 17.07 8.76
N PHE A 284 17.22 16.61 8.48
CA PHE A 284 16.03 17.45 8.50
C PHE A 284 15.75 17.99 9.91
N LEU A 285 15.80 17.12 10.93
CA LEU A 285 15.60 17.51 12.32
C LEU A 285 16.63 18.55 12.79
N ASN A 286 17.91 18.32 12.49
CA ASN A 286 18.98 19.25 12.86
C ASN A 286 18.81 20.61 12.17
N LYS A 287 18.39 20.62 10.90
CA LYS A 287 18.10 21.87 10.18
C LYS A 287 17.01 22.67 10.88
N LEU A 288 15.87 22.06 11.17
CA LEU A 288 14.74 22.75 11.80
C LEU A 288 15.03 23.15 13.24
N GLN A 289 15.76 22.33 14.00
CA GLN A 289 16.18 22.67 15.36
C GLN A 289 17.10 23.91 15.36
N ASN A 290 18.05 24.00 14.43
CA ASN A 290 18.92 25.17 14.29
C ASN A 290 18.15 26.43 13.90
N ASP A 291 17.05 26.28 13.16
CA ASP A 291 16.15 27.36 12.76
C ASP A 291 15.13 27.73 13.88
N GLY A 292 15.17 27.04 15.02
CA GLY A 292 14.27 27.27 16.16
C GLY A 292 12.81 26.91 15.86
N GLN A 293 12.57 26.03 14.89
CA GLN A 293 11.22 25.63 14.47
C GLN A 293 10.76 24.40 15.25
N ASP A 294 9.51 24.44 15.70
CA ASP A 294 8.85 23.27 16.27
C ASP A 294 8.41 22.32 15.15
N ILE A 295 8.44 21.02 15.44
CA ILE A 295 8.31 19.96 14.44
C ILE A 295 7.17 19.03 14.83
N SER A 296 6.22 18.84 13.91
CA SER A 296 5.18 17.82 14.05
C SER A 296 5.02 17.08 12.71
N LEU A 297 5.17 15.76 12.70
CA LEU A 297 5.15 14.96 11.47
C LEU A 297 4.07 13.88 11.51
N ILE A 298 3.49 13.56 10.34
CA ILE A 298 2.60 12.42 10.18
C ILE A 298 3.43 11.13 10.40
N PRO A 299 3.10 10.29 11.40
CA PRO A 299 3.76 9.01 11.60
C PRO A 299 3.05 7.91 10.77
N THR A 300 3.53 6.68 10.83
CA THR A 300 2.86 5.56 10.16
C THR A 300 1.63 5.09 10.94
N TRP A 301 1.78 4.77 12.22
CA TRP A 301 0.72 4.09 12.98
C TRP A 301 -0.18 5.07 13.73
N VAL A 302 -1.47 4.77 13.82
CA VAL A 302 -2.46 5.52 14.63
C VAL A 302 -2.43 5.05 16.09
N GLN A 303 -1.23 5.15 16.67
CA GLN A 303 -0.94 4.72 18.03
C GLN A 303 0.33 5.41 18.53
N ASN A 304 0.30 5.92 19.77
CA ASN A 304 1.49 6.43 20.46
C ASN A 304 1.97 5.45 21.55
N LEU A 305 3.14 5.69 22.15
CA LEU A 305 3.74 4.76 23.13
C LEU A 305 2.91 4.56 24.41
N ARG A 306 2.01 5.49 24.76
CA ARG A 306 1.10 5.28 25.90
C ARG A 306 -0.02 4.32 25.55
N GLU A 307 -0.57 4.47 24.35
CA GLU A 307 -1.58 3.55 23.82
C GLU A 307 -0.98 2.15 23.60
N GLU A 308 0.27 2.08 23.13
CA GLU A 308 1.03 0.83 22.97
C GLU A 308 1.05 -0.01 24.26
N ALA A 309 1.40 0.59 25.40
CA ALA A 309 1.43 -0.11 26.69
C ALA A 309 0.05 -0.65 27.14
N VAL A 310 -1.04 -0.13 26.57
CA VAL A 310 -2.42 -0.56 26.87
C VAL A 310 -2.91 -1.64 25.90
N TRP A 311 -2.52 -1.53 24.63
CA TRP A 311 -3.03 -2.35 23.53
C TRP A 311 -2.18 -3.58 23.25
N GLU A 312 -0.87 -3.53 23.49
CA GLU A 312 0.04 -4.66 23.28
C GLU A 312 -0.43 -5.94 23.99
N PRO A 313 -0.81 -5.90 25.30
CA PRO A 313 -1.26 -7.12 25.99
C PRO A 313 -2.60 -7.65 25.48
N ARG A 314 -3.27 -6.90 24.60
CA ARG A 314 -4.54 -7.24 23.98
C ARG A 314 -4.40 -7.71 22.53
N GLY A 315 -3.18 -7.74 22.01
CA GLY A 315 -2.86 -8.20 20.67
C GLY A 315 -2.99 -7.12 19.60
N VAL A 316 -2.74 -5.85 19.94
CA VAL A 316 -2.62 -4.74 18.97
C VAL A 316 -1.37 -3.96 19.33
N HIS A 317 -0.34 -4.00 18.48
CA HIS A 317 0.94 -3.36 18.77
C HIS A 317 1.60 -2.76 17.54
N ILE A 318 2.30 -1.66 17.76
CA ILE A 318 3.18 -1.07 16.77
C ILE A 318 4.35 -2.05 16.51
N PRO A 319 4.72 -2.34 15.25
CA PRO A 319 5.93 -3.09 14.93
C PRO A 319 7.16 -2.52 15.67
N ASP A 320 7.96 -3.41 16.27
CA ASP A 320 9.13 -3.06 17.07
C ASP A 320 8.85 -2.12 18.29
N TYR A 321 7.59 -1.97 18.68
CA TYR A 321 7.12 -1.18 19.84
C TYR A 321 7.43 0.32 19.78
N SER A 322 7.73 0.84 18.60
CA SER A 322 8.04 2.26 18.39
C SER A 322 7.43 2.74 17.09
N ASN A 323 6.73 3.87 17.12
CA ASN A 323 6.17 4.44 15.89
C ASN A 323 7.31 4.92 14.98
N ASN A 324 7.03 5.01 13.68
CA ASN A 324 8.00 5.40 12.67
C ASN A 324 7.40 6.50 11.79
N VAL A 325 8.26 7.22 11.05
CA VAL A 325 7.83 8.12 9.99
C VAL A 325 8.34 7.50 8.70
N ASP A 326 7.42 6.99 7.89
CA ASP A 326 7.71 6.57 6.52
C ASP A 326 7.35 7.72 5.56
N VAL A 327 8.24 8.03 4.63
CA VAL A 327 8.08 9.21 3.75
C VAL A 327 6.94 9.03 2.74
N THR A 328 6.62 7.79 2.39
CA THR A 328 5.53 7.44 1.49
C THR A 328 4.19 7.56 2.20
N VAL A 329 4.10 7.08 3.45
CA VAL A 329 2.92 7.28 4.31
C VAL A 329 2.67 8.78 4.54
N ALA A 330 3.74 9.53 4.84
CA ALA A 330 3.69 10.98 4.97
C ALA A 330 3.21 11.67 3.69
N ALA A 331 3.67 11.24 2.52
CA ALA A 331 3.22 11.76 1.23
C ALA A 331 1.72 11.50 1.00
N ASN A 332 1.22 10.31 1.33
CA ASN A 332 -0.21 9.99 1.26
C ASN A 332 -1.03 10.82 2.25
N GLY A 333 -0.51 11.07 3.44
CA GLY A 333 -1.11 11.99 4.41
C GLY A 333 -1.28 13.40 3.87
N VAL A 334 -0.20 13.96 3.30
CA VAL A 334 -0.25 15.29 2.65
C VAL A 334 -1.24 15.29 1.48
N PHE A 335 -1.24 14.23 0.65
CA PHE A 335 -2.18 14.10 -0.46
C PHE A 335 -3.63 14.08 0.01
N GLY A 336 -3.97 13.20 0.96
CA GLY A 336 -5.34 13.05 1.45
C GLY A 336 -5.91 14.34 2.06
N ILE A 337 -5.10 15.11 2.80
CA ILE A 337 -5.49 16.42 3.32
C ILE A 337 -5.72 17.41 2.18
N THR A 338 -4.76 17.49 1.26
CA THR A 338 -4.80 18.41 0.11
C THR A 338 -6.02 18.14 -0.76
N SER A 339 -6.21 16.89 -1.17
CA SER A 339 -7.29 16.49 -2.08
C SER A 339 -8.64 16.68 -1.44
N ALA A 340 -8.78 16.40 -0.14
CA ALA A 340 -10.04 16.56 0.55
C ALA A 340 -10.48 18.03 0.59
N ILE A 341 -9.54 18.96 0.81
CA ILE A 341 -9.84 20.40 0.79
C ILE A 341 -10.15 20.87 -0.65
N LEU A 342 -9.30 20.54 -1.62
CA LEU A 342 -9.43 21.06 -2.99
C LEU A 342 -10.65 20.51 -3.73
N ASN A 343 -11.10 19.30 -3.41
CA ASN A 343 -12.29 18.68 -4.01
C ASN A 343 -13.57 18.94 -3.19
N GLY A 344 -13.51 19.73 -2.11
CA GLY A 344 -14.68 20.12 -1.31
C GLY A 344 -15.23 19.02 -0.41
N LEU A 345 -14.42 18.00 -0.10
CA LEU A 345 -14.74 17.01 0.93
C LEU A 345 -14.59 17.60 2.34
N LEU A 346 -13.62 18.51 2.50
CA LEU A 346 -13.35 19.23 3.73
C LEU A 346 -13.34 20.73 3.47
N GLU A 347 -13.81 21.48 4.47
CA GLU A 347 -13.70 22.93 4.47
C GLU A 347 -12.24 23.37 4.71
N PRO A 348 -11.72 24.36 3.98
CA PRO A 348 -10.34 24.85 4.13
C PRO A 348 -9.99 25.31 5.54
N GLU A 349 -10.98 25.75 6.32
CA GLU A 349 -10.86 26.23 7.69
C GLU A 349 -10.31 25.17 8.66
N ILE A 350 -10.29 23.89 8.27
CA ILE A 350 -9.62 22.85 9.05
C ILE A 350 -8.13 23.17 9.27
N LEU A 351 -7.49 23.87 8.32
CA LEU A 351 -6.10 24.32 8.43
C LEU A 351 -5.93 25.60 9.26
N ASN A 352 -7.01 26.16 9.83
CA ASN A 352 -6.90 27.19 10.87
C ASN A 352 -6.54 26.59 12.23
N ASP A 353 -6.68 25.28 12.42
CA ASP A 353 -6.15 24.57 13.58
C ASP A 353 -4.61 24.62 13.52
N PRO A 354 -3.93 25.29 14.48
CA PRO A 354 -2.48 25.48 14.41
C PRO A 354 -1.69 24.17 14.43
N GLU A 355 -2.16 23.15 15.15
CA GLU A 355 -1.49 21.85 15.22
C GLU A 355 -1.57 21.13 13.88
N LEU A 356 -2.75 21.13 13.26
CA LEU A 356 -2.92 20.50 11.94
C LEU A 356 -2.16 21.26 10.85
N GLN A 357 -2.20 22.60 10.88
CA GLN A 357 -1.43 23.44 9.95
C GLN A 357 0.07 23.12 10.03
N GLN A 358 0.59 22.99 11.25
CA GLN A 358 1.99 22.66 11.50
C GLN A 358 2.33 21.26 10.99
N ILE A 359 1.50 20.25 11.29
CA ILE A 359 1.69 18.87 10.79
C ILE A 359 1.75 18.84 9.26
N TYR A 360 0.78 19.48 8.60
CA TYR A 360 0.70 19.54 7.15
C TYR A 360 1.92 20.23 6.52
N LEU A 361 2.34 21.38 7.09
CA LEU A 361 3.50 22.14 6.61
C LEU A 361 4.82 21.39 6.83
N ASN A 362 5.07 20.91 8.06
CA ASN A 362 6.32 20.24 8.40
C ASN A 362 6.48 18.94 7.60
N THR A 363 5.39 18.17 7.43
CA THR A 363 5.42 16.93 6.66
C THR A 363 5.69 17.19 5.19
N SER A 364 5.06 18.22 4.60
CA SER A 364 5.35 18.63 3.21
C SER A 364 6.79 19.10 3.02
N SER A 365 7.32 19.87 3.99
CA SER A 365 8.72 20.32 4.00
C SER A 365 9.69 19.15 4.15
N MET A 366 9.37 18.17 5.00
CA MET A 366 10.14 16.94 5.15
C MET A 366 10.20 16.16 3.84
N VAL A 367 9.06 15.94 3.18
CA VAL A 367 8.98 15.24 1.89
C VAL A 367 9.85 15.94 0.84
N GLY A 368 9.73 17.26 0.71
CA GLY A 368 10.59 18.04 -0.20
C GLY A 368 12.07 17.93 0.15
N PHE A 369 12.42 18.03 1.42
CA PHE A 369 13.80 17.88 1.88
C PHE A 369 14.37 16.47 1.60
N MET A 370 13.57 15.42 1.77
CA MET A 370 13.98 14.05 1.47
C MET A 370 14.28 13.88 -0.01
N ILE A 371 13.43 14.40 -0.90
CA ILE A 371 13.71 14.43 -2.35
C ILE A 371 15.01 15.21 -2.63
N ALA A 372 15.13 16.42 -2.07
CA ALA A 372 16.26 17.31 -2.35
C ALA A 372 17.61 16.77 -1.83
N THR A 373 17.58 15.84 -0.89
CA THR A 373 18.77 15.25 -0.27
C THR A 373 18.98 13.79 -0.62
N ASN A 374 18.28 13.27 -1.64
CA ASN A 374 18.36 11.86 -2.02
C ASN A 374 18.14 10.94 -0.80
N PHE A 375 17.11 11.28 -0.01
CA PHE A 375 16.72 10.62 1.23
C PHE A 375 17.90 10.48 2.21
N SER A 376 18.80 11.46 2.19
CA SER A 376 20.06 11.46 2.96
C SER A 376 20.92 10.21 2.73
N ASP A 377 20.91 9.70 1.49
CA ASP A 377 21.57 8.48 1.01
C ASP A 377 21.12 7.20 1.73
N ARG A 378 19.92 7.18 2.32
CA ARG A 378 19.36 6.05 3.08
C ARG A 378 17.95 5.68 2.61
N HIS A 379 17.81 5.44 1.30
CA HIS A 379 16.55 5.04 0.67
C HIS A 379 15.89 3.86 1.38
N GLU A 380 16.67 2.84 1.73
CA GLU A 380 16.18 1.61 2.34
C GLU A 380 15.59 1.80 3.74
N LEU A 381 15.92 2.92 4.40
CA LEU A 381 15.33 3.29 5.68
C LEU A 381 14.14 4.25 5.52
N ALA A 382 14.22 5.18 4.57
CA ALA A 382 13.16 6.16 4.32
C ALA A 382 11.93 5.52 3.66
N LEU A 383 12.16 4.53 2.80
CA LEU A 383 11.19 3.82 1.98
C LEU A 383 11.03 2.37 2.47
N LEU A 384 10.88 2.19 3.79
CA LEU A 384 10.89 0.86 4.41
C LEU A 384 9.75 -0.03 3.93
N TYR A 385 8.54 0.53 3.81
CA TYR A 385 7.34 -0.23 3.42
C TYR A 385 7.11 -0.21 1.90
N TYR A 386 7.53 0.87 1.24
CA TYR A 386 7.35 1.11 -0.20
C TYR A 386 8.69 1.43 -0.85
N PRO A 387 9.54 0.41 -1.06
CA PRO A 387 10.94 0.61 -1.40
C PRO A 387 11.20 1.21 -2.79
N SER A 388 10.17 1.36 -3.63
CA SER A 388 10.30 2.02 -4.93
C SER A 388 10.35 3.53 -4.78
N GLU A 389 11.42 4.15 -5.26
CA GLU A 389 11.53 5.61 -5.35
C GLU A 389 10.47 6.17 -6.31
N PHE A 390 10.17 5.47 -7.41
CA PHE A 390 9.17 5.93 -8.38
C PHE A 390 7.75 5.91 -7.82
N GLU A 391 7.42 4.92 -7.00
CA GLU A 391 6.15 4.88 -6.29
C GLU A 391 6.02 6.10 -5.35
N PHE A 392 7.06 6.38 -4.56
CA PHE A 392 7.10 7.58 -3.73
C PHE A 392 6.99 8.88 -4.56
N TYR A 393 7.75 9.00 -5.66
CA TYR A 393 7.69 10.16 -6.55
C TYR A 393 6.30 10.36 -7.14
N TYR A 394 5.62 9.28 -7.53
CA TYR A 394 4.23 9.34 -7.98
C TYR A 394 3.31 9.88 -6.87
N PHE A 395 3.45 9.42 -5.62
CA PHE A 395 2.60 9.88 -4.51
C PHE A 395 2.76 11.37 -4.23
N VAL A 396 4.00 11.88 -4.24
CA VAL A 396 4.25 13.32 -4.06
C VAL A 396 3.76 14.13 -5.26
N ALA A 397 3.96 13.62 -6.48
CA ALA A 397 3.53 14.28 -7.71
C ALA A 397 2.00 14.48 -7.77
N ARG A 398 1.21 13.55 -7.22
CA ARG A 398 -0.26 13.68 -7.13
C ARG A 398 -0.67 14.94 -6.35
N THR A 399 -0.07 15.16 -5.17
CA THR A 399 -0.31 16.37 -4.36
C THR A 399 0.02 17.65 -5.14
N TYR A 400 1.21 17.70 -5.73
CA TYR A 400 1.65 18.88 -6.48
C TYR A 400 0.78 19.14 -7.72
N ALA A 401 0.37 18.08 -8.43
CA ALA A 401 -0.49 18.17 -9.59
C ALA A 401 -1.86 18.76 -9.23
N GLU A 402 -2.49 18.33 -8.14
CA GLU A 402 -3.77 18.89 -7.70
C GLU A 402 -3.65 20.37 -7.30
N LEU A 403 -2.65 20.72 -6.47
CA LEU A 403 -2.37 22.11 -6.09
C LEU A 403 -2.17 23.00 -7.32
N ARG A 404 -1.37 22.53 -8.28
CA ARG A 404 -1.07 23.25 -9.52
C ARG A 404 -2.29 23.37 -10.43
N GLN A 405 -3.11 22.34 -10.53
CA GLN A 405 -4.31 22.37 -11.37
C GLN A 405 -5.35 23.33 -10.79
N PHE A 406 -5.52 23.33 -9.47
CA PHE A 406 -6.41 24.25 -8.79
C PHE A 406 -5.91 25.70 -8.91
N SER A 407 -4.63 25.94 -8.64
CA SER A 407 -4.02 27.29 -8.66
C SER A 407 -4.09 27.98 -10.03
N ARG A 408 -4.17 27.20 -11.12
CA ARG A 408 -4.40 27.72 -12.48
C ARG A 408 -5.81 28.28 -12.70
N LYS A 409 -6.80 27.86 -11.90
CA LYS A 409 -8.22 28.23 -12.04
C LYS A 409 -8.63 29.28 -11.01
N ALA A 410 -8.11 29.18 -9.79
CA ALA A 410 -8.42 30.06 -8.68
C ALA A 410 -7.24 30.10 -7.69
N PRO A 411 -7.11 31.13 -6.85
CA PRO A 411 -6.17 31.10 -5.72
C PRO A 411 -6.42 29.87 -4.84
N LEU A 412 -5.35 29.29 -4.28
CA LEU A 412 -5.48 28.20 -3.31
C LEU A 412 -6.25 28.68 -2.08
N PRO A 413 -7.13 27.84 -1.51
CA PRO A 413 -8.12 28.29 -0.53
C PRO A 413 -7.52 28.62 0.85
N HIS A 414 -6.32 28.14 1.17
CA HIS A 414 -5.61 28.47 2.40
C HIS A 414 -4.15 28.89 2.10
N PRO A 415 -3.60 29.94 2.74
CA PRO A 415 -2.24 30.43 2.48
C PRO A 415 -1.16 29.35 2.63
N ILE A 416 -1.32 28.43 3.58
CA ILE A 416 -0.35 27.35 3.79
C ILE A 416 -0.25 26.39 2.61
N MET A 417 -1.32 26.21 1.84
CA MET A 417 -1.32 25.36 0.67
C MET A 417 -0.48 25.97 -0.45
N THR A 418 -0.40 27.30 -0.52
CA THR A 418 0.53 28.00 -1.41
C THR A 418 1.97 27.71 -1.03
N THR A 419 2.30 27.77 0.26
CA THR A 419 3.63 27.41 0.76
C THR A 419 3.99 25.96 0.43
N VAL A 420 3.07 25.02 0.63
CA VAL A 420 3.27 23.60 0.28
C VAL A 420 3.44 23.40 -1.22
N HIS A 421 2.63 24.08 -2.05
CA HIS A 421 2.78 24.05 -3.50
C HIS A 421 4.17 24.51 -3.94
N ASP A 422 4.71 25.55 -3.31
CA ASP A 422 6.02 26.09 -3.68
C ASP A 422 7.16 25.16 -3.22
N TYR A 423 7.12 24.64 -1.98
CA TYR A 423 8.12 23.70 -1.47
C TYR A 423 8.21 22.39 -2.26
N LEU A 424 7.06 21.77 -2.52
CA LEU A 424 7.02 20.56 -3.35
C LEU A 424 7.41 20.90 -4.79
N GLY A 425 6.93 22.03 -5.31
CA GLY A 425 7.16 22.44 -6.69
C GLY A 425 8.62 22.72 -7.03
N GLU A 426 9.44 23.17 -6.09
CA GLU A 426 10.89 23.27 -6.24
C GLU A 426 11.49 21.86 -6.38
N SER A 427 11.42 21.07 -5.32
CA SER A 427 12.00 19.71 -5.22
C SER A 427 11.60 18.78 -6.39
N LEU A 428 10.36 18.89 -6.86
CA LEU A 428 9.85 18.06 -7.96
C LEU A 428 10.43 18.45 -9.32
N LYS A 429 10.55 19.75 -9.59
CA LYS A 429 11.02 20.24 -10.90
C LYS A 429 12.53 20.13 -11.06
N THR A 430 13.27 20.08 -9.96
CA THR A 430 14.72 20.00 -9.95
C THR A 430 15.18 18.59 -9.60
N GLU A 431 15.25 18.24 -8.32
CA GLU A 431 15.94 17.04 -7.85
C GLU A 431 15.21 15.77 -8.26
N MET A 432 13.88 15.68 -8.10
CA MET A 432 13.11 14.51 -8.53
C MET A 432 13.19 14.30 -10.05
N THR A 433 12.98 15.36 -10.84
CA THR A 433 13.07 15.25 -12.30
C THR A 433 14.47 14.83 -12.75
N THR A 434 15.50 15.33 -12.07
CA THR A 434 16.89 14.95 -12.33
C THR A 434 17.15 13.49 -11.95
N ALA A 435 16.64 13.03 -10.81
CA ALA A 435 16.75 11.64 -10.37
C ALA A 435 16.10 10.67 -11.37
N ILE A 436 14.84 10.93 -11.76
CA ILE A 436 14.11 10.15 -12.78
C ILE A 436 14.86 10.14 -14.11
N TYR A 437 15.36 11.29 -14.57
CA TYR A 437 16.09 11.33 -15.83
C TYR A 437 17.39 10.51 -15.79
N ASN A 438 18.09 10.54 -14.65
CA ASN A 438 19.35 9.82 -14.47
C ASN A 438 19.18 8.31 -14.26
N SER A 439 18.00 7.85 -13.82
CA SER A 439 17.68 6.43 -13.63
C SER A 439 17.13 5.76 -14.88
N ALA A 440 16.91 6.50 -15.97
CA ALA A 440 16.48 5.96 -17.25
C ALA A 440 17.51 4.96 -17.82
N VAL A 441 17.08 3.72 -18.04
CA VAL A 441 17.86 2.70 -18.72
C VAL A 441 17.38 2.58 -20.16
N TYR A 442 18.32 2.64 -21.11
CA TYR A 442 18.04 2.61 -22.54
C TYR A 442 18.27 1.20 -23.08
N ASP A 443 17.22 0.58 -23.64
CA ASP A 443 17.32 -0.69 -24.37
C ASP A 443 17.10 -0.44 -25.88
N GLY A 444 18.21 -0.39 -26.61
CA GLY A 444 18.22 -0.02 -28.02
C GLY A 444 17.76 1.42 -28.28
N ASP A 445 17.28 1.68 -29.50
CA ASP A 445 16.95 3.05 -29.95
C ASP A 445 15.55 3.52 -29.56
N ASN A 446 14.67 2.62 -29.10
CA ASN A 446 13.22 2.90 -28.98
C ASN A 446 12.62 2.52 -27.61
N MET A 447 13.40 2.02 -26.67
CA MET A 447 12.89 1.61 -25.36
C MET A 447 13.67 2.27 -24.24
N ILE A 448 12.91 2.84 -23.31
CA ILE A 448 13.42 3.34 -22.05
C ILE A 448 12.61 2.66 -20.97
N TYR A 449 13.29 2.09 -19.99
CA TYR A 449 12.67 1.54 -18.79
C TYR A 449 13.37 2.09 -17.56
N PHE A 450 12.73 1.90 -16.41
CA PHE A 450 13.28 2.30 -15.13
C PHE A 450 13.36 1.03 -14.29
N ASP A 451 14.58 0.66 -13.93
CA ASP A 451 14.81 -0.44 -12.99
C ASP A 451 14.88 0.14 -11.58
N ASP A 452 14.23 -0.54 -10.64
CA ASP A 452 14.11 -0.11 -9.25
C ASP A 452 14.02 -1.37 -8.36
N PHE A 453 13.33 -1.31 -7.23
CA PHE A 453 13.33 -2.33 -6.19
C PHE A 453 13.15 -3.80 -6.61
N LEU A 454 12.31 -4.12 -7.60
CA LEU A 454 11.98 -5.52 -7.92
C LEU A 454 13.14 -6.28 -8.60
N GLY A 455 14.09 -5.56 -9.23
CA GLY A 455 15.31 -6.09 -9.82
C GLY A 455 15.14 -7.19 -10.86
N ASP A 456 16.27 -7.76 -11.29
CA ASP A 456 16.39 -8.74 -12.38
C ASP A 456 16.92 -10.11 -11.90
N GLY A 457 16.79 -10.41 -10.60
CA GLY A 457 17.44 -11.56 -9.95
C GLY A 457 17.00 -12.96 -10.42
N ASP A 458 16.01 -13.05 -11.31
CA ASP A 458 15.59 -14.31 -11.93
C ASP A 458 16.52 -14.70 -13.08
N LEU A 459 16.73 -16.00 -13.24
CA LEU A 459 17.67 -16.58 -14.20
C LEU A 459 16.94 -17.50 -15.16
N ASP A 460 17.32 -17.44 -16.43
CA ASP A 460 16.87 -18.39 -17.44
C ASP A 460 17.53 -19.77 -17.26
N VAL A 461 17.23 -20.71 -18.16
CA VAL A 461 17.81 -22.06 -18.11
C VAL A 461 19.32 -22.07 -18.32
N ASP A 462 19.86 -21.04 -18.98
CA ASP A 462 21.26 -20.81 -19.33
C ASP A 462 21.99 -19.92 -18.31
N ASN A 463 21.31 -19.58 -17.21
CA ASN A 463 21.82 -18.77 -16.11
C ASN A 463 22.09 -17.30 -16.48
N ASN A 464 21.38 -16.78 -17.48
CA ASN A 464 21.32 -15.35 -17.76
C ASN A 464 20.17 -14.73 -17.00
N THR A 465 20.36 -13.51 -16.55
CA THR A 465 19.31 -12.66 -15.99
C THR A 465 18.11 -12.56 -16.93
N VAL A 466 16.92 -12.82 -16.41
CA VAL A 466 15.66 -12.57 -17.09
C VAL A 466 15.22 -11.16 -16.74
N VAL A 467 15.42 -10.22 -17.68
CA VAL A 467 14.64 -8.99 -17.68
C VAL A 467 13.25 -9.39 -18.14
N SER A 468 12.37 -9.73 -17.20
CA SER A 468 11.00 -10.07 -17.56
C SER A 468 10.30 -8.81 -18.03
N ASP A 469 9.85 -8.77 -19.28
CA ASP A 469 8.75 -7.91 -19.71
C ASP A 469 7.52 -8.31 -18.86
N GLN A 470 7.38 -7.71 -17.67
CA GLN A 470 6.20 -7.90 -16.80
C GLN A 470 4.99 -7.14 -17.34
#